data_AF-A0A4T0UNI1-F1
#
_entry.id   AF-A0A4T0UNI1-F1
#
_cell.length_a   1.000
_cell.length_b   1.000
_cell.length_c   1.000
_cell.angle_alpha   90.00
_cell.angle_beta   90.00
_cell.angle_gamma   90.00
#
_symmetry.space_group_name_H-M   'P 1'
#
loop_
_entity.id
_entity.type
_entity.pdbx_description
1 polymer ?
#
loop_
_entity_poly.entity_id
_entity_poly.type
_entity_poly.pdbx_seq_one_letter_code
_entity_poly.pdbx_strand_id
1 'polypeptide(L)'
;MGEDVNDPQAEGFDAAFQRTQALLQGRQPIFEAAFRAEGALALADVLLPVGRGSKRGWRMVEVKSSTSVKDYHRDDVAIQAYVAHAAGVPLTAIALAHIDSSWVYPGGGDYQGLLLENDLSDEAFSRADEVRGWIAGAQQIVARQRAPKVAVGKQCGDPYECGFLAHCQRQLPAATHPISWLPGRRSNALQAHIDAHKLTELKEVPDALLNDSQLRVKKATVTGKPYFDRQGAAQALAAHKLPAYFMDFETIQFAVPIWPGTRPYQQIPFQFSVHRLTRTGKLEQQAFLDLSGNDPSLAFAKALLAACGERGPIFVYNAGFEKARITELAGRFARLSESLLALNERVVDLLPVARAHYYHPSQQGSWSIKAVLPALCPDLRYGDLDGVQDGGMAMAAFQEALSPTCSPARKAEIERQLLAYCALDTYAMVRMWAVFSGKTLEENLV
;
A
#
# COMPACT_ATOMS: atom_id res chain seq x y z
N MET A 1 -9.13 4.25 -28.84
CA MET A 1 -8.10 3.21 -29.02
C MET A 1 -6.80 3.93 -29.33
N GLY A 2 -6.04 4.27 -28.28
CA GLY A 2 -4.60 4.49 -28.42
C GLY A 2 -3.99 3.18 -27.94
N GLU A 3 -3.36 2.44 -28.85
CA GLU A 3 -2.43 1.40 -28.44
C GLU A 3 -1.14 2.11 -28.04
N ASP A 4 -0.47 1.65 -26.98
CA ASP A 4 0.85 2.13 -26.62
C ASP A 4 1.75 1.98 -27.83
N VAL A 5 2.23 3.12 -28.35
CA VAL A 5 2.82 3.12 -29.69
C VAL A 5 4.21 2.51 -29.67
N ASN A 6 4.87 2.51 -28.51
CA ASN A 6 6.15 1.85 -28.27
C ASN A 6 6.04 0.98 -27.01
N ASP A 7 6.52 -0.26 -27.09
CA ASP A 7 6.88 -1.07 -25.92
C ASP A 7 8.39 -1.36 -25.98
N PRO A 8 9.23 -0.50 -25.39
CA PRO A 8 10.67 -0.68 -25.43
C PRO A 8 11.15 -1.95 -24.72
N GLN A 9 10.35 -2.55 -23.83
CA GLN A 9 10.71 -3.80 -23.16
C GLN A 9 10.53 -5.00 -24.09
N ALA A 10 9.48 -4.99 -24.92
CA ALA A 10 9.24 -6.04 -25.91
C ALA A 10 10.06 -5.84 -27.21
N GLU A 11 10.21 -4.59 -27.66
CA GLU A 11 10.73 -4.26 -29.00
C GLU A 11 12.17 -3.71 -29.00
N GLY A 12 12.68 -3.30 -27.83
CA GLY A 12 14.00 -2.67 -27.67
C GLY A 12 13.99 -1.16 -27.95
N PHE A 13 14.87 -0.43 -27.26
CA PHE A 13 14.92 1.03 -27.33
C PHE A 13 15.22 1.59 -28.72
N ASP A 14 16.08 0.93 -29.52
CA ASP A 14 16.40 1.40 -30.87
C ASP A 14 15.18 1.43 -31.79
N ALA A 15 14.32 0.41 -31.71
CA ALA A 15 13.08 0.34 -32.47
C ALA A 15 12.11 1.46 -32.03
N ALA A 16 11.97 1.67 -30.72
CA ALA A 16 11.13 2.73 -30.17
C ALA A 16 11.56 4.14 -30.62
N PHE A 17 12.87 4.41 -30.68
CA PHE A 17 13.39 5.69 -31.20
C PHE A 17 13.07 5.89 -32.69
N GLN A 18 13.32 4.87 -33.51
CA GLN A 18 13.04 4.94 -34.95
C GLN A 18 11.54 5.16 -35.22
N ARG A 19 10.69 4.43 -34.49
CA ARG A 19 9.24 4.57 -34.59
C ARG A 19 8.78 5.97 -34.18
N THR A 20 9.30 6.49 -33.06
CA THR A 20 9.02 7.86 -32.62
C THR A 20 9.41 8.88 -33.68
N GLN A 21 10.59 8.77 -34.30
CA GLN A 21 11.00 9.68 -35.39
C GLN A 21 10.07 9.65 -36.61
N ALA A 22 9.58 8.47 -37.00
CA ALA A 22 8.61 8.35 -38.09
C ALA A 22 7.27 9.01 -37.72
N LEU A 23 6.79 8.80 -36.50
CA LEU A 23 5.52 9.33 -36.02
C LEU A 23 5.53 10.84 -35.81
N LEU A 24 6.68 11.42 -35.48
CA LEU A 24 6.85 12.87 -35.40
C LEU A 24 6.58 13.57 -36.75
N GLN A 25 6.59 12.84 -37.86
CA GLN A 25 6.17 13.35 -39.17
C GLN A 25 4.65 13.43 -39.32
N GLY A 26 3.87 12.71 -38.51
CA GLY A 26 2.40 12.67 -38.49
C GLY A 26 1.73 13.57 -37.44
N ARG A 27 0.42 13.82 -37.59
CA ARG A 27 -0.36 14.73 -36.72
C ARG A 27 -1.27 13.99 -35.74
N GLN A 28 -0.81 12.84 -35.27
CA GLN A 28 -1.54 12.04 -34.27
C GLN A 28 -0.85 12.15 -32.91
N PRO A 29 -1.59 12.03 -31.80
CA PRO A 29 -1.01 11.77 -30.49
C PRO A 29 -0.05 10.57 -30.55
N ILE A 30 1.07 10.66 -29.84
CA ILE A 30 2.03 9.57 -29.68
C ILE A 30 2.07 9.24 -28.19
N PHE A 31 1.83 7.98 -27.84
CA PHE A 31 2.00 7.49 -26.48
C PHE A 31 3.39 6.86 -26.35
N GLU A 32 4.02 7.01 -25.18
CA GLU A 32 5.36 6.45 -24.89
C GLU A 32 6.41 6.88 -25.92
N ALA A 33 6.41 8.16 -26.31
CA ALA A 33 7.34 8.69 -27.31
C ALA A 33 8.77 8.63 -26.77
N ALA A 34 9.66 7.92 -27.47
CA ALA A 34 11.02 7.67 -27.01
C ALA A 34 12.03 8.67 -27.59
N PHE A 35 12.85 9.24 -26.71
CA PHE A 35 13.91 10.18 -27.06
C PHE A 35 15.24 9.75 -26.46
N ARG A 36 16.32 10.00 -27.21
CA ARG A 36 17.70 9.88 -26.71
C ARG A 36 18.52 11.06 -27.18
N ALA A 37 19.26 11.66 -26.26
CA ALA A 37 20.19 12.73 -26.55
C ALA A 37 21.20 12.87 -25.42
N GLU A 38 22.43 13.25 -25.75
CA GLU A 38 23.47 13.63 -24.78
C GLU A 38 23.71 12.63 -23.63
N GLY A 39 23.58 11.32 -23.91
CA GLY A 39 23.80 10.27 -22.90
C GLY A 39 22.63 10.04 -21.94
N ALA A 40 21.45 10.60 -22.23
CA ALA A 40 20.20 10.34 -21.55
C ALA A 40 19.13 9.77 -22.49
N LEU A 41 18.15 9.11 -21.90
CA LEU A 41 16.99 8.51 -22.54
C LEU A 41 15.74 8.94 -21.76
N ALA A 42 14.69 9.30 -22.47
CA ALA A 42 13.39 9.62 -21.91
C ALA A 42 12.27 8.97 -22.73
N LEU A 43 11.23 8.52 -22.05
CA LEU A 43 9.94 8.13 -22.63
C LEU A 43 8.93 9.17 -22.16
N ALA A 44 8.16 9.75 -23.08
CA ALA A 44 7.09 10.68 -22.74
C ALA A 44 5.74 9.98 -22.84
N ASP A 45 4.96 10.03 -21.76
CA ASP A 45 3.67 9.34 -21.67
C ASP A 45 2.73 9.74 -22.82
N VAL A 46 2.56 11.05 -23.05
CA VAL A 46 1.74 11.57 -24.15
C VAL A 46 2.41 12.74 -24.86
N LEU A 47 2.52 12.64 -26.18
CA LEU A 47 2.97 13.72 -27.04
C LEU A 47 1.84 14.13 -28.01
N LEU A 48 1.37 15.37 -27.87
CA LEU A 48 0.23 15.91 -28.62
C LEU A 48 0.71 16.90 -29.69
N PRO A 49 0.29 16.75 -30.96
CA PRO A 49 0.66 17.67 -32.01
C PRO A 49 -0.10 18.99 -31.85
N VAL A 50 0.62 20.10 -31.82
CA VAL A 50 0.06 21.45 -31.70
C VAL A 50 0.46 22.35 -32.87
N GLY A 51 -0.31 23.42 -33.06
CA GLY A 51 -0.09 24.37 -34.16
C GLY A 51 -0.57 23.88 -35.53
N ARG A 52 -0.63 24.80 -36.49
CA ARG A 52 -1.06 24.58 -37.88
C ARG A 52 0.00 25.10 -38.86
N GLY A 53 0.08 24.49 -40.04
CA GLY A 53 1.01 24.90 -41.10
C GLY A 53 2.48 24.80 -40.68
N SER A 54 3.26 25.84 -40.95
CA SER A 54 4.71 25.92 -40.64
C SER A 54 5.04 26.13 -39.16
N LYS A 55 4.06 26.47 -38.31
CA LYS A 55 4.23 26.59 -36.85
C LYS A 55 3.87 25.28 -36.13
N ARG A 56 4.39 24.17 -36.64
CA ARG A 56 4.13 22.84 -36.08
C ARG A 56 5.01 22.64 -34.84
N GLY A 57 4.41 22.19 -33.76
CA GLY A 57 5.11 21.84 -32.54
C GLY A 57 4.46 20.67 -31.83
N TRP A 58 5.01 20.33 -30.67
CA TRP A 58 4.49 19.29 -29.80
C TRP A 58 4.23 19.85 -28.41
N ARG A 59 3.21 19.31 -27.75
CA ARG A 59 2.94 19.48 -26.34
C ARG A 59 3.11 18.12 -25.67
N MET A 60 3.94 18.05 -24.65
CA MET A 60 4.14 16.84 -23.86
C MET A 60 3.26 16.87 -22.62
N VAL A 61 2.73 15.72 -22.22
CA VAL A 61 2.01 15.54 -20.97
C VAL A 61 2.60 14.33 -20.26
N GLU A 62 3.16 14.57 -19.07
CA GLU A 62 3.59 13.54 -18.13
C GLU A 62 2.41 13.18 -17.21
N VAL A 63 2.04 11.91 -17.14
CA VAL A 63 0.85 11.43 -16.42
C VAL A 63 1.28 10.69 -15.16
N LYS A 64 0.89 11.22 -14.00
CA LYS A 64 1.16 10.58 -12.71
C LYS A 64 -0.12 10.08 -12.06
N SER A 65 -0.06 8.88 -11.49
CA SER A 65 -1.13 8.33 -10.66
C SER A 65 -1.27 9.05 -9.31
N SER A 66 -0.29 9.86 -8.90
CA SER A 66 -0.40 10.70 -7.71
C SER A 66 -1.59 11.67 -7.74
N THR A 67 -2.01 12.16 -6.58
CA THR A 67 -3.10 13.14 -6.45
C THR A 67 -2.64 14.60 -6.39
N SER A 68 -1.33 14.83 -6.50
CA SER A 68 -0.70 16.16 -6.48
C SER A 68 0.69 16.11 -7.11
N VAL A 69 1.17 17.28 -7.55
CA VAL A 69 2.54 17.45 -8.04
C VAL A 69 3.53 17.34 -6.88
N LYS A 70 4.64 16.63 -7.09
CA LYS A 70 5.74 16.47 -6.13
C LYS A 70 7.04 16.96 -6.76
N ASP A 71 8.04 17.27 -5.93
CA ASP A 71 9.31 17.85 -6.41
C ASP A 71 10.02 16.94 -7.42
N TYR A 72 10.12 15.64 -7.15
CA TYR A 72 10.74 14.70 -8.09
C TYR A 72 9.95 14.56 -9.41
N HIS A 73 8.65 14.88 -9.45
CA HIS A 73 7.93 14.93 -10.72
C HIS A 73 8.37 16.12 -11.58
N ARG A 74 8.75 17.23 -10.96
CA ARG A 74 9.27 18.41 -11.66
C ARG A 74 10.63 18.09 -12.29
N ASP A 75 11.42 17.24 -11.62
CA ASP A 75 12.68 16.72 -12.15
C ASP A 75 12.44 15.80 -13.36
N ASP A 76 11.45 14.89 -13.29
CA ASP A 76 11.05 14.02 -14.42
C ASP A 76 10.71 14.86 -15.66
N VAL A 77 9.84 15.85 -15.50
CA VAL A 77 9.39 16.77 -16.56
C VAL A 77 10.56 17.57 -17.14
N ALA A 78 11.47 18.07 -16.30
CA ALA A 78 12.65 18.79 -16.75
C ALA A 78 13.58 17.89 -17.59
N ILE A 79 13.82 16.64 -17.14
CA ILE A 79 14.63 15.66 -17.87
C ILE A 79 13.99 15.31 -19.21
N GLN A 80 12.70 15.00 -19.24
CA GLN A 80 11.99 14.67 -20.48
C GLN A 80 11.99 15.83 -21.48
N ALA A 81 11.70 17.04 -21.03
CA ALA A 81 11.73 18.24 -21.86
C ALA A 81 13.12 18.48 -22.46
N TYR A 82 14.16 18.38 -21.63
CA TYR A 82 15.55 18.53 -22.05
C TYR A 82 15.95 17.51 -23.12
N VAL A 83 15.69 16.22 -22.86
CA VAL A 83 16.06 15.15 -23.80
C VAL A 83 15.28 15.27 -25.11
N ALA A 84 14.00 15.67 -25.07
CA ALA A 84 13.21 15.90 -26.27
C ALA A 84 13.74 17.08 -27.10
N HIS A 85 14.04 18.23 -26.47
CA HIS A 85 14.65 19.38 -27.15
C HIS A 85 16.02 19.01 -27.75
N ALA A 86 16.87 18.34 -26.98
CA ALA A 86 18.20 17.92 -27.44
C ALA A 86 18.12 16.86 -28.56
N ALA A 87 17.05 16.07 -28.62
CA ALA A 87 16.74 15.16 -29.72
C ALA A 87 16.14 15.86 -30.96
N GLY A 88 15.96 17.19 -30.94
CA GLY A 88 15.45 18.00 -32.04
C GLY A 88 13.93 18.07 -32.15
N VAL A 89 13.19 17.66 -31.11
CA VAL A 89 11.73 17.77 -31.09
C VAL A 89 11.34 19.25 -30.91
N PRO A 90 10.47 19.83 -31.76
CA PRO A 90 9.96 21.18 -31.56
C PRO A 90 8.89 21.19 -30.45
N LEU A 91 9.32 20.91 -29.22
CA LEU A 91 8.49 20.87 -28.03
C LEU A 91 8.20 22.31 -27.58
N THR A 92 6.92 22.66 -27.54
CA THR A 92 6.42 24.01 -27.27
C THR A 92 5.84 24.19 -25.88
N ALA A 93 5.40 23.09 -25.26
CA ALA A 93 4.86 23.08 -23.91
C ALA A 93 5.02 21.69 -23.31
N ILE A 94 5.12 21.63 -21.98
CA ILE A 94 5.06 20.41 -21.21
C ILE A 94 4.17 20.61 -19.98
N ALA A 95 3.29 19.66 -19.72
CA ALA A 95 2.43 19.67 -18.56
C ALA A 95 2.57 18.37 -17.76
N LEU A 96 2.28 18.44 -16.47
CA LEU A 96 2.08 17.27 -15.64
C LEU A 96 0.59 17.09 -15.33
N ALA A 97 0.04 15.98 -15.78
CA ALA A 97 -1.28 15.51 -15.44
C ALA A 97 -1.23 14.63 -14.19
N HIS A 98 -2.09 14.87 -13.21
CA HIS A 98 -2.23 14.02 -12.04
C HIS A 98 -3.70 13.77 -11.70
N ILE A 99 -3.99 12.73 -10.93
CA ILE A 99 -5.37 12.34 -10.61
C ILE A 99 -6.04 13.38 -9.70
N ASP A 100 -7.28 13.77 -10.04
CA ASP A 100 -8.17 14.49 -9.14
C ASP A 100 -8.85 13.53 -8.17
N SER A 101 -8.36 13.46 -6.94
CA SER A 101 -8.95 12.59 -5.90
C SER A 101 -10.34 13.01 -5.41
N SER A 102 -10.82 14.19 -5.82
CA SER A 102 -12.16 14.69 -5.53
C SER A 102 -13.17 14.41 -6.66
N TRP A 103 -12.68 14.07 -7.86
CA TRP A 103 -13.52 13.74 -9.00
C TRP A 103 -14.30 12.43 -8.74
N VAL A 104 -15.58 12.43 -9.12
CA VAL A 104 -16.49 11.29 -8.97
C VAL A 104 -16.84 10.76 -10.35
N TYR A 105 -16.61 9.47 -10.58
CA TYR A 105 -16.85 8.85 -11.87
C TYR A 105 -18.35 8.86 -12.22
N PRO A 106 -18.78 9.52 -13.32
CA PRO A 106 -20.18 9.54 -13.72
C PRO A 106 -20.68 8.20 -14.29
N GLY A 107 -19.78 7.33 -14.74
CA GLY A 107 -20.12 6.09 -15.44
C GLY A 107 -19.99 6.22 -16.96
N GLY A 108 -20.37 5.16 -17.68
CA GLY A 108 -20.43 5.18 -19.16
C GLY A 108 -19.09 5.25 -19.88
N GLY A 109 -17.96 5.02 -19.19
CA GLY A 109 -16.61 5.16 -19.75
C GLY A 109 -16.16 6.61 -19.90
N ASP A 110 -16.89 7.56 -19.32
CA ASP A 110 -16.53 8.99 -19.34
C ASP A 110 -15.58 9.33 -18.18
N TYR A 111 -14.30 9.50 -18.52
CA TYR A 111 -13.24 9.90 -17.59
C TYR A 111 -12.86 11.38 -17.72
N GLN A 112 -13.69 12.19 -18.38
CA GLN A 112 -13.43 13.62 -18.48
C GLN A 112 -13.41 14.26 -17.09
N GLY A 113 -12.31 14.97 -16.79
CA GLY A 113 -12.08 15.60 -15.49
C GLY A 113 -11.33 14.72 -14.47
N LEU A 114 -11.00 13.47 -14.80
CA LEU A 114 -10.19 12.62 -13.92
C LEU A 114 -8.78 13.18 -13.67
N LEU A 115 -8.19 13.83 -14.67
CA LEU A 115 -6.83 14.37 -14.60
C LEU A 115 -6.86 15.90 -14.48
N LEU A 116 -6.09 16.42 -13.54
CA LEU A 116 -5.73 17.83 -13.43
C LEU A 116 -4.38 18.05 -14.09
N GLU A 117 -4.32 18.97 -15.05
CA GLU A 117 -3.10 19.32 -15.76
C GLU A 117 -2.46 20.57 -15.15
N ASN A 118 -1.15 20.50 -14.91
CA ASN A 118 -0.33 21.61 -14.43
C ASN A 118 0.68 21.93 -15.53
N ASP A 119 0.59 23.14 -16.11
CA ASP A 119 1.61 23.60 -17.05
C ASP A 119 2.92 23.85 -16.31
N LEU A 120 3.99 23.17 -16.72
CA LEU A 120 5.32 23.28 -16.12
C LEU A 120 6.36 23.73 -17.16
N SER A 121 5.92 24.30 -18.29
CA SER A 121 6.78 24.62 -19.42
C SER A 121 7.94 25.55 -19.05
N ASP A 122 7.62 26.72 -18.46
CA ASP A 122 8.64 27.72 -18.12
C ASP A 122 9.66 27.17 -17.12
N GLU A 123 9.18 26.46 -16.10
CA GLU A 123 10.02 25.82 -15.10
C GLU A 123 10.93 24.76 -15.72
N ALA A 124 10.36 23.80 -16.45
CA ALA A 124 11.10 22.71 -17.08
C ALA A 124 12.16 23.22 -18.05
N PHE A 125 11.81 24.19 -18.89
CA PHE A 125 12.73 24.74 -19.90
C PHE A 125 13.85 25.58 -19.27
N SER A 126 13.60 26.24 -18.14
CA SER A 126 14.62 27.02 -17.43
C SER A 126 15.71 26.16 -16.76
N ARG A 127 15.46 24.86 -16.58
CA ARG A 127 16.34 23.92 -15.85
C ARG A 127 17.31 23.15 -16.75
N ALA A 128 17.45 23.53 -18.02
CA ALA A 128 18.27 22.78 -18.98
C ALA A 128 19.73 22.58 -18.53
N ASP A 129 20.37 23.60 -17.95
CA ASP A 129 21.75 23.49 -17.45
C ASP A 129 21.85 22.58 -16.21
N GLU A 130 20.83 22.61 -15.36
CA GLU A 130 20.74 21.74 -14.19
C GLU A 130 20.64 20.26 -14.62
N VAL A 131 19.74 19.97 -15.55
CA VAL A 131 19.57 18.63 -16.14
C VAL A 131 20.84 18.14 -16.81
N ARG A 132 21.51 19.00 -17.60
CA ARG A 132 22.81 18.69 -18.21
C ARG A 132 23.83 18.28 -17.14
N GLY A 133 23.87 19.01 -16.02
CA GLY A 133 24.71 18.69 -14.87
C GLY A 133 24.39 17.33 -14.24
N TRP A 134 23.11 17.01 -14.05
CA TRP A 134 22.68 15.72 -13.53
C TRP A 134 23.09 14.55 -14.43
N ILE A 135 22.84 14.66 -15.73
CA ILE A 135 23.20 13.62 -16.72
C ILE A 135 24.72 13.42 -16.72
N ALA A 136 25.50 14.50 -16.76
CA ALA A 136 26.96 14.41 -16.71
C ALA A 136 27.45 13.75 -15.41
N GLY A 137 26.86 14.11 -14.27
CA GLY A 137 27.16 13.52 -12.97
C GLY A 137 26.85 12.01 -12.94
N ALA A 138 25.68 11.59 -13.45
CA ALA A 138 25.30 10.19 -13.53
C ALA A 138 26.28 9.39 -14.40
N GLN A 139 26.63 9.90 -15.58
CA GLN A 139 27.60 9.27 -16.48
C GLN A 139 28.99 9.14 -15.83
N GLN A 140 29.43 10.16 -15.09
CA GLN A 140 30.69 10.09 -14.34
C GLN A 140 30.67 9.03 -13.25
N ILE A 141 29.53 8.79 -12.57
CA ILE A 141 29.41 7.72 -11.59
C ILE A 141 29.48 6.35 -12.26
N VAL A 142 28.75 6.16 -13.36
CA VAL A 142 28.74 4.90 -14.12
C VAL A 142 30.13 4.56 -14.67
N ALA A 143 30.89 5.56 -15.10
CA ALA A 143 32.25 5.37 -15.61
C ALA A 143 33.29 4.97 -14.55
N ARG A 144 32.96 5.01 -13.25
CA ARG A 144 33.92 4.63 -12.20
C ARG A 144 34.15 3.13 -12.18
N GLN A 145 35.41 2.73 -12.06
CA GLN A 145 35.79 1.32 -11.86
C GLN A 145 35.39 0.76 -10.49
N ARG A 146 35.11 1.63 -9.52
CA ARG A 146 34.75 1.25 -8.14
C ARG A 146 33.48 1.96 -7.72
N ALA A 147 32.65 1.23 -6.98
CA ALA A 147 31.43 1.77 -6.40
C ALA A 147 31.72 3.02 -5.54
N PRO A 148 30.81 4.01 -5.54
CA PRO A 148 30.96 5.20 -4.71
C PRO A 148 30.97 4.84 -3.22
N LYS A 149 31.79 5.54 -2.42
CA LYS A 149 31.91 5.35 -0.97
C LYS A 149 30.78 6.08 -0.23
N VAL A 150 29.56 5.59 -0.36
CA VAL A 150 28.36 6.14 0.29
C VAL A 150 27.79 5.07 1.23
N ALA A 151 27.56 5.43 2.50
CA ALA A 151 26.96 4.54 3.48
C ALA A 151 25.45 4.41 3.27
N VAL A 152 24.88 3.24 3.59
CA VAL A 152 23.41 3.06 3.60
C VAL A 152 22.78 4.08 4.56
N GLY A 153 21.72 4.74 4.12
CA GLY A 153 21.07 5.80 4.88
C GLY A 153 19.70 6.18 4.32
N LYS A 154 19.18 7.33 4.74
CA LYS A 154 17.84 7.81 4.36
C LYS A 154 17.67 7.94 2.85
N GLN A 155 18.74 8.29 2.14
CA GLN A 155 18.75 8.41 0.67
C GLN A 155 18.44 7.10 -0.06
N CYS A 156 18.55 5.94 0.60
CA CYS A 156 18.31 4.65 -0.03
C CYS A 156 16.81 4.33 -0.22
N GLY A 157 15.91 5.14 0.34
CA GLY A 157 14.46 4.98 0.17
C GLY A 157 13.77 6.27 -0.25
N ASP A 158 14.52 7.26 -0.72
CA ASP A 158 14.00 8.60 -1.04
C ASP A 158 14.34 8.98 -2.49
N PRO A 159 13.36 9.27 -3.35
CA PRO A 159 11.91 9.15 -3.12
C PRO A 159 11.39 7.71 -3.24
N TYR A 160 12.21 6.80 -3.77
CA TYR A 160 11.91 5.37 -3.96
C TYR A 160 13.06 4.49 -3.47
N GLU A 161 12.81 3.21 -3.31
CA GLU A 161 13.84 2.25 -2.92
C GLU A 161 14.97 2.20 -3.95
N CYS A 162 16.20 2.38 -3.47
CA CYS A 162 17.40 2.24 -4.27
C CYS A 162 17.56 0.78 -4.71
N GLY A 163 17.66 0.54 -6.02
CA GLY A 163 17.87 -0.81 -6.56
C GLY A 163 19.15 -1.52 -6.11
N PHE A 164 20.11 -0.79 -5.52
CA PHE A 164 21.34 -1.36 -4.93
C PHE A 164 21.26 -1.57 -3.42
N LEU A 165 20.13 -1.27 -2.76
CA LEU A 165 20.01 -1.33 -1.30
C LEU A 165 20.39 -2.71 -0.75
N ALA A 166 19.85 -3.79 -1.32
CA ALA A 166 20.18 -5.16 -0.92
C ALA A 166 21.66 -5.51 -1.13
N HIS A 167 22.31 -4.94 -2.16
CA HIS A 167 23.74 -5.12 -2.37
C HIS A 167 24.56 -4.41 -1.28
N CYS A 168 24.23 -3.16 -0.97
CA CYS A 168 24.93 -2.37 0.04
C CYS A 168 24.71 -2.93 1.46
N GLN A 169 23.49 -3.35 1.80
CA GLN A 169 23.19 -3.91 3.13
C GLN A 169 23.93 -5.20 3.42
N ARG A 170 24.14 -6.07 2.42
CA ARG A 170 24.90 -7.33 2.58
C ARG A 170 26.37 -7.11 2.97
N GLN A 171 26.90 -5.91 2.76
CA GLN A 171 28.27 -5.56 3.11
C GLN A 171 28.39 -5.03 4.54
N LEU A 172 27.27 -4.74 5.21
CA LEU A 172 27.26 -4.27 6.59
C LEU A 172 27.21 -5.46 7.55
N PRO A 173 27.88 -5.38 8.72
CA PRO A 173 27.67 -6.33 9.79
C PRO A 173 26.18 -6.38 10.15
N ALA A 174 25.59 -7.58 10.14
CA ALA A 174 24.20 -7.75 10.53
C ALA A 174 24.06 -7.50 12.04
N ALA A 175 23.30 -6.46 12.41
CA ALA A 175 22.89 -6.29 13.79
C ALA A 175 22.01 -7.48 14.20
N THR A 176 22.31 -8.06 15.36
CA THR A 176 21.54 -9.20 15.89
C THR A 176 20.14 -8.74 16.30
N HIS A 177 20.05 -7.57 16.92
CA HIS A 177 18.82 -6.93 17.37
C HIS A 177 18.84 -5.46 16.93
N PRO A 178 18.48 -5.15 15.67
CA PRO A 178 18.64 -3.81 15.13
C PRO A 178 17.76 -2.77 15.84
N ILE A 179 18.27 -1.55 15.98
CA ILE A 179 17.54 -0.41 16.58
C ILE A 179 16.27 -0.04 15.78
N SER A 180 16.14 -0.49 14.53
CA SER A 180 14.90 -0.37 13.75
C SER A 180 13.71 -1.10 14.38
N TRP A 181 13.93 -2.08 15.26
CA TRP A 181 12.85 -2.75 16.00
C TRP A 181 12.27 -1.90 17.14
N LEU A 182 12.84 -0.74 17.48
CA LEU A 182 12.19 0.15 18.44
C LEU A 182 10.87 0.68 17.86
N PRO A 183 9.74 0.48 18.55
CA PRO A 183 8.44 0.93 18.05
C PRO A 183 8.29 2.45 18.17
N GLY A 184 7.46 2.99 17.28
CA GLY A 184 7.05 4.39 17.29
C GLY A 184 8.19 5.36 16.98
N ARG A 185 7.91 6.65 17.19
CA ARG A 185 8.89 7.71 16.96
C ARG A 185 9.97 7.69 18.04
N ARG A 186 11.23 7.76 17.62
CA ARG A 186 12.38 7.97 18.52
C ARG A 186 12.40 9.43 19.00
N SER A 187 12.67 9.63 20.28
CA SER A 187 12.86 10.98 20.82
C SER A 187 14.08 11.65 20.17
N ASN A 188 14.11 12.99 20.13
CA ASN A 188 15.26 13.72 19.59
C ASN A 188 16.56 13.37 20.35
N ALA A 189 16.46 13.19 21.67
CA ALA A 189 17.59 12.79 22.52
C ALA A 189 18.12 11.39 22.15
N LEU A 190 17.22 10.42 21.96
CA LEU A 190 17.59 9.07 21.51
C LEU A 190 18.23 9.11 20.13
N GLN A 191 17.66 9.87 19.19
CA GLN A 191 18.20 9.98 17.84
C GLN A 191 19.60 10.62 17.85
N ALA A 192 19.80 11.72 18.58
CA ALA A 192 21.09 12.35 18.74
C ALA A 192 22.13 11.39 19.35
N HIS A 193 21.74 10.58 20.33
CA HIS A 193 22.62 9.58 20.95
C HIS A 193 23.01 8.47 19.95
N ILE A 194 22.06 7.94 19.19
CA ILE A 194 22.32 6.98 18.12
C ILE A 194 23.31 7.54 17.11
N ASP A 195 23.11 8.79 16.66
CA ASP A 195 23.94 9.43 15.65
C ASP A 195 25.35 9.75 16.15
N ALA A 196 25.48 10.15 17.41
CA ALA A 196 26.76 10.47 18.05
C ALA A 196 27.63 9.22 18.25
N HIS A 197 27.02 8.09 18.63
CA HIS A 197 27.74 6.85 18.94
C HIS A 197 27.67 5.79 17.84
N LYS A 198 26.99 6.09 16.73
CA LYS A 198 26.77 5.17 15.59
C LYS A 198 26.19 3.82 16.01
N LEU A 199 25.24 3.85 16.96
CA LEU A 199 24.64 2.64 17.51
C LEU A 199 23.84 1.89 16.43
N THR A 200 23.91 0.57 16.47
CA THR A 200 23.14 -0.31 15.56
C THR A 200 22.34 -1.36 16.30
N GLU A 201 22.68 -1.67 17.56
CA GLU A 201 22.08 -2.73 18.36
C GLU A 201 21.20 -2.22 19.50
N LEU A 202 20.07 -2.86 19.76
CA LEU A 202 19.17 -2.51 20.87
C LEU A 202 19.85 -2.57 22.24
N LYS A 203 20.79 -3.51 22.44
CA LYS A 203 21.50 -3.68 23.71
C LYS A 203 22.32 -2.43 24.09
N GLU A 204 22.76 -1.66 23.09
CA GLU A 204 23.61 -0.48 23.25
C GLU A 204 22.81 0.76 23.67
N VAL A 205 21.50 0.78 23.39
CA VAL A 205 20.65 1.95 23.63
C VAL A 205 20.39 2.14 25.13
N PRO A 206 20.70 3.29 25.76
CA PRO A 206 20.43 3.50 27.18
C PRO A 206 18.94 3.45 27.53
N ASP A 207 18.58 2.70 28.58
CA ASP A 207 17.18 2.52 29.02
C ASP A 207 16.49 3.85 29.35
N ALA A 208 17.22 4.81 29.93
CA ALA A 208 16.70 6.13 30.30
C ALA A 208 16.25 7.00 29.11
N LEU A 209 16.62 6.62 27.89
CA LEU A 209 16.23 7.31 26.66
C LEU A 209 14.99 6.66 25.99
N LEU A 210 14.49 5.56 26.54
CA LEU A 210 13.37 4.78 26.01
C LEU A 210 12.08 5.09 26.77
N ASN A 211 10.96 5.15 26.04
CA ASN A 211 9.64 5.08 26.66
C ASN A 211 9.30 3.63 27.07
N ASP A 212 8.20 3.44 27.80
CA ASP A 212 7.82 2.13 28.33
C ASP A 212 7.67 1.03 27.27
N SER A 213 7.11 1.38 26.10
CA SER A 213 6.94 0.43 24.99
C SER A 213 8.29 0.03 24.39
N GLN A 214 9.15 1.01 24.13
CA GLN A 214 10.50 0.79 23.61
C GLN A 214 11.37 -0.01 24.60
N LEU A 215 11.26 0.30 25.89
CA LEU A 215 11.95 -0.41 26.95
C LEU A 215 11.48 -1.86 27.06
N ARG A 216 10.17 -2.11 26.95
CA ARG A 216 9.62 -3.47 26.88
C ARG A 216 10.19 -4.25 25.70
N VAL A 217 10.21 -3.65 24.51
CA VAL A 217 10.80 -4.27 23.31
C VAL A 217 12.26 -4.63 23.54
N LYS A 218 13.07 -3.66 23.99
CA LYS A 218 14.49 -3.89 24.28
C LYS A 218 14.66 -5.04 25.28
N LYS A 219 13.98 -4.99 26.44
CA LYS A 219 14.13 -6.00 27.50
C LYS A 219 13.77 -7.39 27.01
N ALA A 220 12.61 -7.56 26.38
CA ALA A 220 12.19 -8.87 25.89
C ALA A 220 13.12 -9.38 24.80
N THR A 221 13.48 -8.55 23.81
CA THR A 221 14.37 -8.95 22.72
C THR A 221 15.76 -9.34 23.23
N VAL A 222 16.37 -8.53 24.10
CA VAL A 222 17.73 -8.81 24.61
C VAL A 222 17.76 -10.03 25.55
N THR A 223 16.71 -10.24 26.35
CA THR A 223 16.65 -11.37 27.30
C THR A 223 16.11 -12.66 26.67
N GLY A 224 15.48 -12.59 25.51
CA GLY A 224 14.76 -13.69 24.88
C GLY A 224 13.47 -14.09 25.61
N LYS A 225 13.03 -13.34 26.63
CA LYS A 225 11.85 -13.67 27.44
C LYS A 225 10.64 -12.84 27.02
N PRO A 226 9.49 -13.45 26.71
CA PRO A 226 8.28 -12.69 26.41
C PRO A 226 7.77 -11.92 27.63
N TYR A 227 7.21 -10.75 27.36
CA TYR A 227 6.39 -10.02 28.30
C TYR A 227 4.92 -10.41 28.09
N PHE A 228 4.25 -10.86 29.16
CA PHE A 228 2.81 -11.07 29.12
C PHE A 228 2.16 -10.74 30.48
N ASP A 229 1.47 -9.61 30.54
CA ASP A 229 0.58 -9.25 31.63
C ASP A 229 -0.82 -9.88 31.43
N ARG A 230 -0.96 -11.14 31.83
CA ARG A 230 -2.20 -11.92 31.67
C ARG A 230 -3.37 -11.32 32.43
N GLN A 231 -3.14 -10.82 33.64
CA GLN A 231 -4.20 -10.26 34.48
C GLN A 231 -4.72 -8.95 33.89
N GLY A 232 -3.82 -8.05 33.44
CA GLY A 232 -4.21 -6.82 32.77
C GLY A 232 -4.96 -7.08 31.46
N ALA A 233 -4.51 -8.04 30.66
CA ALA A 233 -5.20 -8.43 29.43
C ALA A 233 -6.63 -8.94 29.69
N ALA A 234 -6.80 -9.84 30.67
CA ALA A 234 -8.10 -10.38 31.03
C ALA A 234 -9.03 -9.29 31.60
N GLN A 235 -8.48 -8.38 32.41
CA GLN A 235 -9.23 -7.25 32.96
C GLN A 235 -9.68 -6.27 31.87
N ALA A 236 -8.83 -5.99 30.88
CA ALA A 236 -9.16 -5.12 29.74
C ALA A 236 -10.33 -5.67 28.91
N LEU A 237 -10.47 -6.99 28.83
CA LEU A 237 -11.53 -7.66 28.07
C LEU A 237 -12.75 -8.06 28.91
N ALA A 238 -12.71 -7.88 30.24
CA ALA A 238 -13.71 -8.42 31.16
C ALA A 238 -15.14 -7.88 30.92
N ALA A 239 -15.28 -6.65 30.42
CA ALA A 239 -16.57 -6.02 30.12
C ALA A 239 -17.27 -6.64 28.90
N HIS A 240 -16.54 -7.28 28.00
CA HIS A 240 -17.04 -7.78 26.73
C HIS A 240 -17.47 -9.25 26.85
N LYS A 241 -18.78 -9.47 27.00
CA LYS A 241 -19.37 -10.81 27.22
C LYS A 241 -19.78 -11.49 25.91
N LEU A 242 -19.93 -12.81 25.98
CA LEU A 242 -20.45 -13.64 24.89
C LEU A 242 -21.99 -13.55 24.79
N PRO A 243 -22.58 -13.67 23.57
CA PRO A 243 -21.91 -13.93 22.29
C PRO A 243 -21.08 -12.73 21.81
N ALA A 244 -19.97 -13.03 21.14
CA ALA A 244 -19.07 -12.03 20.55
C ALA A 244 -18.82 -12.35 19.08
N TYR A 245 -18.47 -11.30 18.33
CA TYR A 245 -18.18 -11.36 16.91
C TYR A 245 -16.72 -10.95 16.68
N PHE A 246 -16.10 -11.47 15.64
CA PHE A 246 -14.74 -11.16 15.21
C PHE A 246 -14.79 -10.89 13.72
N MET A 247 -14.39 -9.70 13.30
CA MET A 247 -14.70 -9.18 11.97
C MET A 247 -13.44 -8.61 11.31
N ASP A 248 -13.29 -8.90 10.02
CA ASP A 248 -12.20 -8.39 9.18
C ASP A 248 -12.70 -8.12 7.76
N PHE A 249 -12.14 -7.11 7.08
CA PHE A 249 -12.53 -6.67 5.74
C PHE A 249 -11.36 -6.66 4.77
N GLU A 250 -11.63 -7.06 3.53
CA GLU A 250 -10.75 -6.79 2.39
C GLU A 250 -11.38 -5.75 1.47
N THR A 251 -10.54 -4.80 1.05
CA THR A 251 -10.95 -3.64 0.24
C THR A 251 -10.08 -3.51 -0.99
N ILE A 252 -10.67 -2.97 -2.05
CA ILE A 252 -9.96 -2.56 -3.25
C ILE A 252 -10.00 -1.04 -3.38
N GLN A 253 -8.98 -0.46 -4.00
CA GLN A 253 -8.99 0.93 -4.43
C GLN A 253 -8.45 1.00 -5.85
N PHE A 254 -9.06 1.85 -6.67
CA PHE A 254 -8.63 2.06 -8.05
C PHE A 254 -8.18 3.51 -8.24
N ALA A 255 -7.05 3.69 -8.93
CA ALA A 255 -6.63 5.01 -9.41
C ALA A 255 -7.65 5.55 -10.43
N VAL A 256 -8.10 4.69 -11.34
CA VAL A 256 -9.18 4.96 -12.31
C VAL A 256 -10.43 4.19 -11.85
N PRO A 257 -11.44 4.86 -11.28
CA PRO A 257 -12.62 4.18 -10.74
C PRO A 257 -13.41 3.44 -11.81
N ILE A 258 -13.90 2.24 -11.50
CA ILE A 258 -14.67 1.41 -12.43
C ILE A 258 -16.18 1.42 -12.16
N TRP A 259 -16.60 1.95 -11.01
CA TRP A 259 -18.01 1.98 -10.60
C TRP A 259 -18.54 3.41 -10.51
N PRO A 260 -19.70 3.72 -11.14
CA PRO A 260 -20.30 5.04 -11.07
C PRO A 260 -20.53 5.49 -9.61
N GLY A 261 -20.27 6.78 -9.33
CA GLY A 261 -20.42 7.36 -8.01
C GLY A 261 -19.27 7.05 -7.03
N THR A 262 -18.16 6.50 -7.52
CA THR A 262 -16.93 6.31 -6.75
C THR A 262 -15.83 7.26 -7.22
N ARG A 263 -14.85 7.55 -6.35
CA ARG A 263 -13.73 8.46 -6.61
C ARG A 263 -12.38 7.74 -6.66
N PRO A 264 -11.33 8.31 -7.27
CA PRO A 264 -10.00 7.73 -7.25
C PRO A 264 -9.49 7.44 -5.84
N TYR A 265 -8.85 6.29 -5.68
CA TYR A 265 -8.32 5.78 -4.42
C TYR A 265 -9.37 5.61 -3.30
N GLN A 266 -10.66 5.61 -3.65
CA GLN A 266 -11.69 5.24 -2.71
C GLN A 266 -11.56 3.75 -2.35
N GLN A 267 -11.59 3.47 -1.06
CA GLN A 267 -11.56 2.13 -0.53
C GLN A 267 -12.97 1.53 -0.62
N ILE A 268 -13.10 0.45 -1.39
CA ILE A 268 -14.37 -0.24 -1.63
C ILE A 268 -14.25 -1.66 -1.04
N PRO A 269 -15.05 -1.99 -0.01
CA PRO A 269 -15.02 -3.32 0.58
C PRO A 269 -15.68 -4.33 -0.36
N PHE A 270 -14.95 -5.40 -0.68
CA PHE A 270 -15.43 -6.47 -1.56
C PHE A 270 -15.58 -7.82 -0.85
N GLN A 271 -14.98 -7.95 0.34
CA GLN A 271 -15.01 -9.18 1.11
C GLN A 271 -14.96 -8.92 2.62
N PHE A 272 -15.65 -9.76 3.38
CA PHE A 272 -15.46 -9.85 4.83
C PHE A 272 -15.51 -11.29 5.31
N SER A 273 -14.96 -11.51 6.51
CA SER A 273 -15.24 -12.68 7.34
C SER A 273 -15.79 -12.20 8.68
N VAL A 274 -16.69 -12.99 9.27
CA VAL A 274 -17.19 -12.83 10.63
C VAL A 274 -17.19 -14.18 11.33
N HIS A 275 -16.39 -14.33 12.37
CA HIS A 275 -16.54 -15.42 13.33
C HIS A 275 -17.44 -14.99 14.48
N ARG A 276 -18.42 -15.82 14.83
CA ARG A 276 -19.31 -15.63 15.98
C ARG A 276 -19.02 -16.71 17.01
N LEU A 277 -18.59 -16.28 18.20
CA LEU A 277 -18.42 -17.15 19.35
C LEU A 277 -19.66 -17.06 20.24
N THR A 278 -20.43 -18.14 20.32
CA THR A 278 -21.66 -18.18 21.10
C THR A 278 -21.40 -18.27 22.60
N ARG A 279 -22.43 -18.08 23.43
CA ARG A 279 -22.32 -18.22 24.89
C ARG A 279 -21.93 -19.64 25.33
N THR A 280 -22.22 -20.66 24.53
CA THR A 280 -21.85 -22.06 24.79
C THR A 280 -20.45 -22.40 24.30
N GLY A 281 -19.70 -21.44 23.75
CA GLY A 281 -18.35 -21.68 23.21
C GLY A 281 -18.34 -22.22 21.78
N LYS A 282 -19.49 -22.39 21.12
CA LYS A 282 -19.56 -22.79 19.71
C LYS A 282 -19.06 -21.65 18.82
N LEU A 283 -18.18 -21.97 17.89
CA LEU A 283 -17.68 -21.04 16.89
C LEU A 283 -18.43 -21.25 15.57
N GLU A 284 -18.93 -20.18 14.99
CA GLU A 284 -19.62 -20.15 13.69
C GLU A 284 -18.94 -19.13 12.80
N GLN A 285 -18.83 -19.40 11.50
CA GLN A 285 -18.21 -18.49 10.53
C GLN A 285 -19.22 -18.11 9.45
N GLN A 286 -19.22 -16.84 9.06
CA GLN A 286 -19.95 -16.32 7.91
C GLN A 286 -19.01 -15.43 7.09
N ALA A 287 -19.07 -15.55 5.76
CA ALA A 287 -18.27 -14.76 4.83
C ALA A 287 -19.15 -14.04 3.82
N PHE A 288 -18.60 -12.98 3.24
CA PHE A 288 -19.08 -12.37 2.00
C PHE A 288 -17.90 -12.16 1.08
N LEU A 289 -18.09 -12.44 -0.21
CA LEU A 289 -17.12 -12.17 -1.27
C LEU A 289 -17.89 -11.93 -2.57
N ASP A 290 -17.61 -10.82 -3.25
CA ASP A 290 -18.23 -10.50 -4.54
C ASP A 290 -17.18 -10.33 -5.63
N LEU A 291 -17.06 -11.36 -6.48
CA LEU A 291 -16.18 -11.34 -7.65
C LEU A 291 -16.96 -11.06 -8.95
N SER A 292 -18.17 -10.52 -8.90
CA SER A 292 -19.03 -10.36 -10.08
C SER A 292 -18.56 -9.28 -11.05
N GLY A 293 -17.75 -8.32 -10.56
CA GLY A 293 -17.37 -7.10 -11.29
C GLY A 293 -18.34 -5.93 -11.12
N ASN A 294 -19.51 -6.17 -10.51
CA ASN A 294 -20.40 -5.09 -10.07
C ASN A 294 -19.86 -4.42 -8.81
N ASP A 295 -20.45 -3.26 -8.46
CA ASP A 295 -20.11 -2.59 -7.21
C ASP A 295 -20.59 -3.42 -6.01
N PRO A 296 -19.67 -3.94 -5.17
CA PRO A 296 -20.01 -4.86 -4.10
C PRO A 296 -20.65 -4.15 -2.89
N SER A 297 -20.54 -2.83 -2.80
CA SER A 297 -20.72 -2.08 -1.55
C SER A 297 -22.09 -2.26 -0.90
N LEU A 298 -23.17 -2.29 -1.70
CA LEU A 298 -24.52 -2.44 -1.16
C LEU A 298 -24.79 -3.87 -0.68
N ALA A 299 -24.34 -4.87 -1.45
CA ALA A 299 -24.49 -6.28 -1.09
C ALA A 299 -23.64 -6.60 0.16
N PHE A 300 -22.41 -6.10 0.18
CA PHE A 300 -21.50 -6.14 1.33
C PHE A 300 -22.17 -5.57 2.58
N ALA A 301 -22.70 -4.35 2.52
CA ALA A 301 -23.30 -3.68 3.68
C ALA A 301 -24.49 -4.47 4.26
N LYS A 302 -25.35 -5.02 3.39
CA LYS A 302 -26.49 -5.85 3.82
C LYS A 302 -26.04 -7.17 4.45
N ALA A 303 -25.07 -7.84 3.83
CA ALA A 303 -24.53 -9.09 4.35
C ALA A 303 -23.83 -8.89 5.70
N LEU A 304 -23.12 -7.78 5.86
CA LEU A 304 -22.42 -7.44 7.10
C LEU A 304 -23.40 -7.25 8.27
N LEU A 305 -24.47 -6.48 8.05
CA LEU A 305 -25.53 -6.27 9.05
C LEU A 305 -26.17 -7.60 9.48
N ALA A 306 -26.41 -8.51 8.52
CA ALA A 306 -26.94 -9.83 8.83
C ALA A 306 -25.94 -10.68 9.64
N ALA A 307 -24.65 -10.63 9.32
CA ALA A 307 -23.62 -11.43 9.98
C ALA A 307 -23.32 -10.99 11.42
N CYS A 308 -23.33 -9.67 11.70
CA CYS A 308 -23.02 -9.14 13.02
C CYS A 308 -24.21 -9.06 13.98
N GLY A 309 -25.44 -9.22 13.48
CA GLY A 309 -26.67 -9.07 14.26
C GLY A 309 -26.77 -7.72 14.97
N GLU A 310 -27.56 -7.64 16.04
CA GLU A 310 -27.89 -6.35 16.70
C GLU A 310 -27.18 -6.13 18.06
N ARG A 311 -26.57 -7.16 18.66
CA ARG A 311 -26.03 -7.09 20.04
C ARG A 311 -24.70 -7.81 20.17
N GLY A 312 -23.93 -7.45 21.20
CA GLY A 312 -22.65 -8.09 21.57
C GLY A 312 -21.43 -7.38 20.98
N PRO A 313 -20.24 -7.54 21.58
CA PRO A 313 -19.03 -6.88 21.10
C PRO A 313 -18.61 -7.42 19.72
N ILE A 314 -18.08 -6.53 18.88
CA ILE A 314 -17.46 -6.88 17.59
C ILE A 314 -15.97 -6.61 17.73
N PHE A 315 -15.18 -7.66 17.91
CA PHE A 315 -13.74 -7.57 17.97
C PHE A 315 -13.16 -7.41 16.56
N VAL A 316 -12.22 -6.49 16.45
CA VAL A 316 -11.41 -6.25 15.25
C VAL A 316 -9.95 -6.06 15.69
N TYR A 317 -9.03 -6.00 14.74
CA TYR A 317 -7.62 -5.74 15.01
C TYR A 317 -7.17 -4.53 14.21
N ASN A 318 -6.99 -3.37 14.86
CA ASN A 318 -6.81 -2.05 14.24
C ASN A 318 -8.12 -1.38 13.78
N ALA A 319 -9.03 -1.15 14.72
CA ALA A 319 -10.42 -0.73 14.50
C ALA A 319 -10.63 0.55 13.68
N GLY A 320 -9.61 1.39 13.56
CA GLY A 320 -9.69 2.62 12.76
C GLY A 320 -10.06 2.34 11.31
N PHE A 321 -9.58 1.22 10.75
CA PHE A 321 -9.85 0.86 9.36
C PHE A 321 -11.30 0.39 9.16
N GLU A 322 -11.77 -0.60 9.92
CA GLU A 322 -13.12 -1.15 9.78
C GLU A 322 -14.18 -0.08 10.10
N LYS A 323 -13.96 0.72 11.15
CA LYS A 323 -14.89 1.80 11.52
C LYS A 323 -14.99 2.87 10.42
N ALA A 324 -13.88 3.19 9.76
CA ALA A 324 -13.88 4.12 8.64
C ALA A 324 -14.68 3.55 7.46
N ARG A 325 -14.45 2.28 7.08
CA ARG A 325 -15.19 1.62 6.00
C ARG A 325 -16.70 1.55 6.27
N ILE A 326 -17.10 1.21 7.49
CA ILE A 326 -18.52 1.20 7.90
C ILE A 326 -19.13 2.60 7.83
N THR A 327 -18.39 3.63 8.27
CA THR A 327 -18.86 5.03 8.21
C THR A 327 -19.03 5.51 6.77
N GLU A 328 -18.11 5.15 5.89
CA GLU A 328 -18.19 5.48 4.46
C GLU A 328 -19.38 4.77 3.78
N LEU A 329 -19.63 3.50 4.11
CA LEU A 329 -20.83 2.79 3.65
C LEU A 329 -22.11 3.43 4.16
N ALA A 330 -22.13 3.88 5.42
CA ALA A 330 -23.27 4.59 6.02
C ALA A 330 -23.57 5.90 5.29
N GLY A 331 -22.52 6.68 4.95
CA GLY A 331 -22.65 7.89 4.14
C GLY A 331 -23.14 7.63 2.72
N ARG A 332 -22.76 6.49 2.13
CA ARG A 332 -23.18 6.10 0.77
C ARG A 332 -24.61 5.56 0.71
N PHE A 333 -25.08 4.89 1.76
CA PHE A 333 -26.36 4.21 1.80
C PHE A 333 -27.24 4.72 2.96
N ALA A 334 -27.89 5.87 2.76
CA ALA A 334 -28.70 6.54 3.79
C ALA A 334 -29.70 5.63 4.53
N ARG A 335 -30.35 4.69 3.82
CA ARG A 335 -31.30 3.73 4.43
C ARG A 335 -30.66 2.71 5.38
N LEU A 336 -29.36 2.46 5.25
CA LEU A 336 -28.59 1.54 6.10
C LEU A 336 -27.74 2.27 7.14
N SER A 337 -27.71 3.60 7.08
CA SER A 337 -26.77 4.43 7.86
C SER A 337 -26.87 4.19 9.36
N GLU A 338 -28.09 4.22 9.92
CA GLU A 338 -28.29 4.04 11.36
C GLU A 338 -27.79 2.67 11.83
N SER A 339 -28.15 1.60 11.13
CA SER A 339 -27.75 0.24 11.47
C SER A 339 -26.25 0.02 11.32
N LEU A 340 -25.62 0.60 10.28
CA LEU A 340 -24.16 0.53 10.08
C LEU A 340 -23.42 1.28 11.19
N LEU A 341 -23.84 2.49 11.53
CA LEU A 341 -23.25 3.25 12.63
C LEU A 341 -23.45 2.54 13.99
N ALA A 342 -24.56 1.82 14.19
CA ALA A 342 -24.75 0.99 15.38
C ALA A 342 -23.74 -0.18 15.47
N LEU A 343 -23.25 -0.72 14.35
CA LEU A 343 -22.12 -1.68 14.38
C LEU A 343 -20.85 -1.01 14.92
N ASN A 344 -20.55 0.22 14.47
CA ASN A 344 -19.37 0.96 14.89
C ASN A 344 -19.30 1.22 16.40
N GLU A 345 -20.44 1.40 17.06
CA GLU A 345 -20.52 1.56 18.51
C GLU A 345 -20.22 0.27 19.28
N ARG A 346 -20.31 -0.88 18.62
CA ARG A 346 -20.01 -2.19 19.21
C ARG A 346 -18.57 -2.66 18.97
N VAL A 347 -17.81 -1.94 18.14
CA VAL A 347 -16.44 -2.32 17.76
C VAL A 347 -15.49 -2.19 18.96
N VAL A 348 -14.72 -3.25 19.21
CA VAL A 348 -13.70 -3.34 20.25
C VAL A 348 -12.37 -3.72 19.62
N ASP A 349 -11.33 -2.92 19.81
CA ASP A 349 -10.02 -3.15 19.20
C ASP A 349 -9.11 -4.03 20.08
N LEU A 350 -8.62 -5.14 19.52
CA LEU A 350 -7.66 -6.02 20.19
C LEU A 350 -6.20 -5.52 20.11
N LEU A 351 -5.88 -4.63 19.17
CA LEU A 351 -4.52 -4.10 19.00
C LEU A 351 -4.01 -3.32 20.23
N PRO A 352 -4.80 -2.41 20.85
CA PRO A 352 -4.42 -1.78 22.11
C PRO A 352 -4.16 -2.77 23.24
N VAL A 353 -4.96 -3.84 23.35
CA VAL A 353 -4.78 -4.90 24.36
C VAL A 353 -3.47 -5.63 24.14
N ALA A 354 -3.18 -6.03 22.89
CA ALA A 354 -1.91 -6.67 22.54
C ALA A 354 -0.72 -5.74 22.83
N ARG A 355 -0.79 -4.47 22.44
CA ARG A 355 0.26 -3.45 22.68
C ARG A 355 0.53 -3.22 24.15
N ALA A 356 -0.50 -3.20 24.99
CA ALA A 356 -0.35 -2.95 26.41
C ALA A 356 0.19 -4.17 27.17
N HIS A 357 -0.28 -5.37 26.81
CA HIS A 357 -0.13 -6.55 27.68
C HIS A 357 0.74 -7.67 27.13
N TYR A 358 1.15 -7.65 25.85
CA TYR A 358 1.94 -8.74 25.26
C TYR A 358 3.08 -8.24 24.37
N TYR A 359 4.25 -8.87 24.49
CA TYR A 359 5.32 -8.75 23.51
C TYR A 359 6.25 -9.98 23.56
N HIS A 360 6.53 -10.54 22.39
CA HIS A 360 7.48 -11.63 22.20
C HIS A 360 8.68 -11.17 21.34
N PRO A 361 9.91 -11.67 21.58
CA PRO A 361 11.09 -11.28 20.78
C PRO A 361 10.91 -11.42 19.26
N SER A 362 10.18 -12.44 18.81
CA SER A 362 9.91 -12.69 17.38
C SER A 362 9.03 -11.62 16.72
N GLN A 363 8.38 -10.75 17.50
CA GLN A 363 7.60 -9.64 16.95
C GLN A 363 8.45 -8.53 16.34
N GLN A 364 9.74 -8.44 16.71
CA GLN A 364 10.69 -7.49 16.12
C GLN A 364 10.18 -6.04 16.12
N GLY A 365 9.53 -5.62 17.22
CA GLY A 365 8.95 -4.28 17.35
C GLY A 365 7.56 -4.07 16.73
N SER A 366 7.01 -5.08 16.05
CA SER A 366 5.69 -4.99 15.41
C SER A 366 4.58 -5.55 16.30
N TRP A 367 3.42 -4.90 16.24
CA TRP A 367 2.15 -5.43 16.76
C TRP A 367 1.13 -5.55 15.62
N SER A 368 1.56 -5.83 14.39
CA SER A 368 0.60 -6.32 13.39
C SER A 368 0.09 -7.71 13.81
N ILE A 369 -1.12 -8.07 13.38
CA ILE A 369 -1.67 -9.41 13.67
C ILE A 369 -0.71 -10.51 13.18
N LYS A 370 -0.05 -10.31 12.04
CA LYS A 370 0.97 -11.21 11.47
C LYS A 370 2.22 -11.38 12.31
N ALA A 371 2.56 -10.40 13.15
CA ALA A 371 3.68 -10.50 14.09
C ALA A 371 3.25 -11.13 15.42
N VAL A 372 2.05 -10.77 15.92
CA VAL A 372 1.56 -11.24 17.23
C VAL A 372 1.05 -12.68 17.17
N LEU A 373 0.29 -13.04 16.13
CA LEU A 373 -0.34 -14.34 15.99
C LEU A 373 0.65 -15.50 16.11
N PRO A 374 1.72 -15.61 15.30
CA PRO A 374 2.63 -16.76 15.38
C PRO A 374 3.43 -16.79 16.70
N ALA A 375 3.56 -15.65 17.38
CA ALA A 375 4.21 -15.59 18.69
C ALA A 375 3.30 -16.13 19.81
N LEU A 376 1.99 -15.89 19.70
CA LEU A 376 1.00 -16.27 20.70
C LEU A 376 0.37 -17.64 20.44
N CYS A 377 0.22 -18.00 19.17
CA CYS A 377 -0.40 -19.22 18.64
C CYS A 377 0.48 -19.75 17.49
N PRO A 378 1.60 -20.44 17.81
CA PRO A 378 2.61 -20.84 16.82
C PRO A 378 2.12 -21.86 15.78
N ASP A 379 0.96 -22.47 16.04
CA ASP A 379 0.20 -23.35 15.15
C ASP A 379 -0.53 -22.61 14.02
N LEU A 380 -0.60 -21.28 14.06
CA LEU A 380 -1.25 -20.47 13.02
C LEU A 380 -0.27 -19.54 12.32
N ARG A 381 -0.19 -19.69 10.99
CA ARG A 381 0.71 -18.88 10.15
C ARG A 381 0.05 -18.60 8.81
N TYR A 382 0.13 -17.34 8.39
CA TYR A 382 -0.35 -16.92 7.07
C TYR A 382 0.46 -17.55 5.94
N GLY A 383 1.75 -17.85 6.17
CA GLY A 383 2.60 -18.49 5.16
C GLY A 383 2.21 -19.92 4.80
N ASP A 384 1.30 -20.53 5.57
CA ASP A 384 0.78 -21.87 5.29
C ASP A 384 -0.44 -21.81 4.32
N LEU A 385 -0.93 -20.61 4.00
CA LEU A 385 -2.00 -20.42 3.01
C LEU A 385 -1.47 -20.56 1.59
N ASP A 386 -2.25 -21.22 0.75
CA ASP A 386 -2.04 -21.24 -0.69
C ASP A 386 -2.51 -19.92 -1.32
N GLY A 387 -1.70 -19.32 -2.20
CA GLY A 387 -2.03 -18.07 -2.87
C GLY A 387 -2.00 -16.83 -1.95
N VAL A 388 -3.17 -16.32 -1.59
CA VAL A 388 -3.32 -15.01 -0.90
C VAL A 388 -2.84 -15.09 0.55
N GLN A 389 -1.85 -14.26 0.90
CA GLN A 389 -1.24 -14.23 2.23
C GLN A 389 -1.19 -12.81 2.85
N ASP A 390 -1.53 -11.79 2.09
CA ASP A 390 -1.65 -10.41 2.55
C ASP A 390 -2.65 -9.56 1.75
N GLY A 391 -3.01 -8.40 2.30
CA GLY A 391 -4.00 -7.51 1.68
C GLY A 391 -3.57 -6.97 0.31
N GLY A 392 -2.27 -6.81 0.05
CA GLY A 392 -1.77 -6.46 -1.28
C GLY A 392 -2.00 -7.58 -2.28
N MET A 393 -1.73 -8.84 -1.88
CA MET A 393 -2.07 -10.02 -2.67
C MET A 393 -3.58 -10.18 -2.84
N ALA A 394 -4.39 -9.86 -1.83
CA ALA A 394 -5.85 -9.91 -1.90
C ALA A 394 -6.39 -8.91 -2.94
N MET A 395 -5.88 -7.68 -2.95
CA MET A 395 -6.19 -6.67 -3.97
C MET A 395 -5.80 -7.15 -5.38
N ALA A 396 -4.59 -7.71 -5.54
CA ALA A 396 -4.12 -8.21 -6.83
C ALA A 396 -4.95 -9.40 -7.33
N ALA A 397 -5.27 -10.35 -6.45
CA ALA A 397 -6.12 -11.50 -6.78
C ALA A 397 -7.55 -11.06 -7.14
N PHE A 398 -8.10 -10.08 -6.41
CA PHE A 398 -9.38 -9.48 -6.76
C PHE A 398 -9.36 -8.84 -8.16
N GLN A 399 -8.34 -8.04 -8.48
CA GLN A 399 -8.17 -7.45 -9.81
C GLN A 399 -8.03 -8.52 -10.90
N GLU A 400 -7.27 -9.59 -10.64
CA GLU A 400 -7.16 -10.74 -11.55
C GLU A 400 -8.53 -11.39 -11.79
N ALA A 401 -9.31 -11.65 -10.74
CA ALA A 401 -10.63 -12.28 -10.84
C ALA A 401 -11.69 -11.43 -11.58
N LEU A 402 -11.50 -10.10 -11.63
CA LEU A 402 -12.32 -9.19 -12.41
C LEU A 402 -11.89 -9.09 -13.88
N SER A 403 -10.68 -9.54 -14.22
CA SER A 403 -10.19 -9.49 -15.60
C SER A 403 -11.08 -10.33 -16.53
N PRO A 404 -11.48 -9.80 -17.70
CA PRO A 404 -12.18 -10.57 -18.73
C PRO A 404 -11.39 -11.78 -19.23
N THR A 405 -10.06 -11.78 -19.06
CA THR A 405 -9.18 -12.90 -19.46
C THR A 405 -9.02 -13.96 -18.37
N CYS A 406 -9.57 -13.75 -17.17
CA CYS A 406 -9.49 -14.73 -16.09
C CYS A 406 -10.36 -15.95 -16.41
N SER A 407 -9.75 -17.13 -16.44
CA SER A 407 -10.50 -18.37 -16.66
C SER A 407 -11.43 -18.67 -15.46
N PRO A 408 -12.56 -19.37 -15.68
CA PRO A 408 -13.43 -19.78 -14.58
C PRO A 408 -12.73 -20.62 -13.51
N ALA A 409 -11.80 -21.50 -13.92
CA ALA A 409 -11.02 -22.32 -13.00
C ALA A 409 -10.10 -21.46 -12.12
N ARG A 410 -9.41 -20.48 -12.71
CA ARG A 410 -8.57 -19.54 -11.97
C ARG A 410 -9.38 -18.66 -11.03
N LYS A 411 -10.56 -18.22 -11.46
CA LYS A 411 -11.48 -17.43 -10.62
C LYS A 411 -11.96 -18.21 -9.39
N ALA A 412 -12.30 -19.49 -9.55
CA ALA A 412 -12.67 -20.37 -8.44
C ALA A 412 -11.50 -20.65 -7.49
N GLU A 413 -10.27 -20.69 -8.00
CA GLU A 413 -9.06 -20.79 -7.19
C GLU A 413 -8.85 -19.53 -6.34
N ILE A 414 -8.92 -18.35 -6.96
CA ILE A 414 -8.84 -17.05 -6.28
C ILE A 414 -9.91 -16.92 -5.20
N GLU A 415 -11.16 -17.32 -5.51
CA GLU A 415 -12.27 -17.32 -4.56
C GLU A 415 -11.92 -18.13 -3.30
N ARG A 416 -11.41 -19.36 -3.46
CA ARG A 416 -10.99 -20.20 -2.33
C ARG A 416 -9.87 -19.57 -1.53
N GLN A 417 -8.85 -19.00 -2.20
CA GLN A 417 -7.68 -18.40 -1.56
C GLN A 417 -8.06 -17.15 -0.76
N LEU A 418 -8.89 -16.27 -1.32
CA LEU A 418 -9.44 -15.09 -0.64
C LEU A 418 -10.26 -15.48 0.58
N LEU A 419 -11.17 -16.45 0.45
CA LEU A 419 -12.01 -16.90 1.57
C LEU A 419 -11.19 -17.50 2.71
N ALA A 420 -10.20 -18.34 2.40
CA ALA A 420 -9.30 -18.93 3.40
C ALA A 420 -8.47 -17.87 4.14
N TYR A 421 -7.92 -16.89 3.41
CA TYR A 421 -7.15 -15.79 4.00
C TYR A 421 -7.97 -14.96 4.99
N CYS A 422 -9.13 -14.44 4.56
CA CYS A 422 -9.97 -13.59 5.42
C CYS A 422 -10.60 -14.39 6.60
N ALA A 423 -10.87 -15.68 6.41
CA ALA A 423 -11.26 -16.58 7.49
C ALA A 423 -10.15 -16.71 8.54
N LEU A 424 -8.89 -16.84 8.12
CA LEU A 424 -7.75 -16.91 9.03
C LEU A 424 -7.59 -15.61 9.85
N ASP A 425 -7.80 -14.43 9.26
CA ASP A 425 -7.71 -13.15 10.00
C ASP A 425 -8.69 -13.10 11.18
N THR A 426 -9.94 -13.47 10.94
CA THR A 426 -10.95 -13.50 12.01
C THR A 426 -10.74 -14.65 13.00
N TYR A 427 -10.28 -15.82 12.55
CA TYR A 427 -9.93 -16.92 13.45
C TYR A 427 -8.71 -16.57 14.33
N ALA A 428 -7.72 -15.87 13.79
CA ALA A 428 -6.57 -15.35 14.51
C ALA A 428 -7.04 -14.43 15.65
N MET A 429 -8.00 -13.54 15.40
CA MET A 429 -8.58 -12.69 16.44
C MET A 429 -9.32 -13.49 17.52
N VAL A 430 -10.07 -14.53 17.16
CA VAL A 430 -10.71 -15.45 18.13
C VAL A 430 -9.67 -16.06 19.06
N ARG A 431 -8.56 -16.57 18.49
CA ARG A 431 -7.46 -17.22 19.22
C ARG A 431 -6.73 -16.25 20.12
N MET A 432 -6.43 -15.05 19.63
CA MET A 432 -5.80 -14.00 20.43
C MET A 432 -6.70 -13.54 21.58
N TRP A 433 -7.99 -13.33 21.32
CA TRP A 433 -8.96 -12.99 22.36
C TRP A 433 -9.07 -14.08 23.42
N ALA A 434 -9.07 -15.35 23.03
CA ALA A 434 -9.13 -16.47 23.97
C ALA A 434 -7.92 -16.46 24.90
N VAL A 435 -6.72 -16.30 24.35
CA VAL A 435 -5.47 -16.23 25.12
C VAL A 435 -5.43 -15.00 26.03
N PHE A 436 -5.83 -13.82 25.55
CA PHE A 436 -5.87 -12.59 26.35
C PHE A 436 -6.95 -12.61 27.44
N SER A 437 -8.08 -13.26 27.17
CA SER A 437 -9.18 -13.41 28.15
C SER A 437 -8.96 -14.56 29.14
N GLY A 438 -7.92 -15.38 28.96
CA GLY A 438 -7.68 -16.58 29.75
C GLY A 438 -8.75 -17.67 29.58
N LYS A 439 -9.39 -17.73 28.41
CA LYS A 439 -10.43 -18.72 28.08
C LYS A 439 -9.87 -19.82 27.18
N THR A 440 -10.33 -21.05 27.38
CA THR A 440 -10.06 -22.18 26.50
C THR A 440 -11.15 -22.28 25.44
N LEU A 441 -10.77 -22.49 24.18
CA LEU A 441 -11.69 -22.85 23.10
C LEU A 441 -11.76 -24.39 23.06
N GLU A 442 -12.94 -24.97 22.91
CA GLU A 442 -13.06 -26.42 22.70
C GLU A 442 -12.47 -26.77 21.32
N GLU A 443 -11.58 -27.76 21.26
CA GLU A 443 -10.76 -28.10 20.09
C GLU A 443 -11.54 -28.66 18.88
N ASN A 444 -12.88 -28.82 18.97
CA ASN A 444 -13.72 -29.46 17.96
C ASN A 444 -14.40 -28.47 16.98
N LEU A 445 -13.70 -27.43 16.51
CA LEU A 445 -14.35 -26.30 15.81
C LEU A 445 -13.56 -25.70 14.62
N VAL A 446 -12.88 -26.53 13.83
CA VAL A 446 -12.44 -26.14 12.47
C VAL A 446 -13.25 -26.93 11.45
#